data_AF-A0A939UA47-F1
#
_entry.id   AF-A0A939UA47-F1
#
_cell.length_a   1.000
_cell.length_b   1.000
_cell.length_c   1.000
_cell.angle_alpha   90.00
_cell.angle_beta   90.00
_cell.angle_gamma   90.00
#
_symmetry.space_group_name_H-M   'P 1'
#
loop_
_entity.id
_entity.type
_entity.pdbx_description
1 polymer ?
#
loop_
_entity_poly.entity_id
_entity_poly.type
_entity_poly.pdbx_seq_one_letter_code
_entity_poly.pdbx_strand_id
1 'polypeptide(L)'
;FIDNIFRFTQAGSEVSALLGRMPSAVGYQPTLATEMGQMQERITSTRNGSITSVQAVYVPADDLTDPAPATTFSHLDATTVLSRKITALGIYPAVDPLESTSRILDPNIVGQDHYETAQRVKQILQRNKELQDIIAILGMDELSDEDKLTVNRARRVQRFLSQPFQVAEQFTGVPGVMVDIKDTIAGFRKILDGECDYLPEQAFLNVGTIEDAIAKGEKILAQAK
;
A
#
# COMPACT_ATOMS: atom_id res chain seq x y z
N PHE A 1 -16.97 5.23 -5.11
CA PHE A 1 -15.77 6.06 -4.89
C PHE A 1 -16.19 7.33 -4.18
N ILE A 2 -15.64 7.59 -2.99
CA ILE A 2 -15.79 8.86 -2.27
C ILE A 2 -14.42 9.54 -2.33
N ASP A 3 -14.32 10.62 -3.10
CA ASP A 3 -13.03 11.25 -3.41
C ASP A 3 -12.35 11.87 -2.18
N ASN A 4 -13.12 12.35 -1.21
CA ASN A 4 -12.55 12.77 0.07
C ASN A 4 -13.60 12.74 1.18
N ILE A 5 -13.52 11.72 2.04
CA ILE A 5 -14.48 11.58 3.16
C ILE A 5 -14.29 12.65 4.23
N PHE A 6 -13.10 13.23 4.37
CA PHE A 6 -12.87 14.32 5.29
C PHE A 6 -13.71 15.56 4.93
N ARG A 7 -13.97 15.80 3.64
CA ARG A 7 -14.81 16.93 3.20
C ARG A 7 -16.28 16.79 3.64
N PHE A 8 -16.77 15.56 3.78
CA PHE A 8 -18.08 15.30 4.38
C PHE A 8 -18.11 15.73 5.84
N THR A 9 -17.09 15.36 6.62
CA THR A 9 -16.92 15.79 8.00
C THR A 9 -16.79 17.31 8.13
N GLN A 10 -15.98 17.94 7.28
CA GLN A 10 -15.76 19.38 7.29
C GLN A 10 -17.07 20.15 7.03
N ALA A 11 -17.83 19.76 6.00
CA ALA A 11 -19.12 20.37 5.72
C ALA A 11 -20.10 20.20 6.89
N GLY A 12 -20.09 19.03 7.55
CA GLY A 12 -20.88 18.78 8.76
C GLY A 12 -20.51 19.70 9.92
N SER A 13 -19.21 19.95 10.14
CA SER A 13 -18.72 20.91 11.15
C SER A 13 -19.21 22.35 10.84
N GLU A 14 -19.10 22.80 9.59
CA GLU A 14 -19.55 24.13 9.17
C GLU A 14 -21.05 24.33 9.39
N VAL A 15 -21.87 23.35 9.01
CA VAL A 15 -23.33 23.40 9.21
C VAL A 15 -23.68 23.35 10.71
N SER A 16 -22.99 22.52 11.49
CA SER A 16 -23.20 22.42 12.94
C SER A 16 -22.92 23.74 13.65
N ALA A 17 -21.87 24.47 13.23
CA ALA A 17 -21.55 25.78 13.76
C ALA A 17 -22.64 26.82 13.43
N LEU A 18 -23.15 26.82 12.19
CA LEU A 18 -24.26 27.71 11.79
C LEU A 18 -25.57 27.43 12.53
N LEU A 19 -25.81 26.18 12.91
CA LEU A 19 -26.96 25.78 13.74
C LEU A 19 -26.80 26.14 15.22
N GLY A 20 -25.68 26.75 15.63
CA GLY A 20 -25.41 27.14 17.01
C GLY A 20 -25.17 25.96 17.95
N ARG A 21 -24.79 24.78 17.43
CA ARG A 21 -24.42 23.63 18.26
C ARG A 21 -23.03 23.88 18.87
N MET A 22 -22.85 23.52 20.14
CA MET A 22 -21.52 23.60 20.76
C MET A 22 -20.55 22.66 20.05
N PRO A 23 -19.35 23.14 19.65
CA PRO A 23 -18.34 22.30 19.04
C PRO A 23 -17.78 21.28 20.04
N SER A 24 -17.36 20.13 19.52
CA SER A 24 -16.68 19.07 20.27
C SER A 24 -15.15 19.20 20.13
N ALA A 25 -14.43 18.09 20.34
CA ALA A 25 -12.98 18.02 20.19
C ALA A 25 -12.51 18.62 18.86
N VAL A 26 -11.48 19.46 18.93
CA VAL A 26 -10.80 20.08 17.77
C VAL A 26 -11.75 20.91 16.86
N GLY A 27 -12.96 21.26 17.34
CA GLY A 27 -13.92 22.07 16.56
C GLY A 27 -14.86 21.27 15.66
N TYR A 28 -14.88 19.94 15.74
CA TYR A 28 -15.84 19.12 15.00
C TYR A 28 -17.25 19.17 15.60
N GLN A 29 -18.24 18.78 14.81
CA GLN A 29 -19.62 18.67 15.26
C GLN A 29 -19.76 17.58 16.36
N PRO A 30 -20.61 17.79 17.39
CA PRO A 30 -20.83 16.78 18.43
C PRO A 30 -21.48 15.50 17.91
N THR A 31 -22.09 15.56 16.71
CA THR A 31 -22.75 14.45 16.02
C THR A 31 -21.84 13.66 15.07
N LEU A 32 -20.54 13.95 15.03
CA LEU A 32 -19.58 13.41 14.05
C LEU A 32 -19.66 11.89 13.92
N ALA A 33 -19.57 11.16 15.03
CA ALA A 33 -19.60 9.70 15.03
C ALA A 33 -20.93 9.13 14.52
N THR A 34 -22.04 9.76 14.88
CA THR A 34 -23.37 9.30 14.46
C THR A 34 -23.61 9.57 12.97
N GLU A 35 -23.22 10.74 12.48
CA GLU A 35 -23.35 11.09 11.06
C GLU A 35 -22.44 10.23 10.18
N MET A 36 -21.20 9.99 10.63
CA MET A 36 -20.28 9.07 9.96
C MET A 36 -20.85 7.65 9.92
N GLY A 37 -21.30 7.13 11.06
CA GLY A 37 -21.88 5.79 11.14
C GLY A 37 -23.12 5.63 10.24
N GLN A 38 -24.06 6.57 10.26
CA GLN A 38 -25.25 6.52 9.40
C GLN A 38 -24.91 6.45 7.90
N MET A 39 -23.82 7.09 7.49
CA MET A 39 -23.36 7.05 6.10
C MET A 39 -22.62 5.74 5.81
N GLN A 40 -21.64 5.37 6.63
CA GLN A 40 -20.78 4.20 6.41
C GLN A 40 -21.56 2.88 6.49
N GLU A 41 -22.51 2.74 7.42
CA GLU A 41 -23.30 1.50 7.58
C GLU A 41 -24.22 1.21 6.38
N ARG A 42 -24.48 2.19 5.52
CA ARG A 42 -25.19 1.98 4.25
C ARG A 42 -24.30 1.35 3.18
N ILE A 43 -22.98 1.46 3.34
CA ILE A 43 -21.97 0.90 2.44
C ILE A 43 -21.65 -0.50 2.94
N THR A 44 -22.46 -1.47 2.55
CA THR A 44 -22.27 -2.85 3.00
C THR A 44 -22.74 -3.85 1.94
N SER A 45 -22.42 -5.12 2.18
CA SER A 45 -22.92 -6.23 1.38
C SER A 45 -24.25 -6.74 1.92
N THR A 46 -25.22 -6.90 1.03
CA THR A 46 -26.55 -7.42 1.33
C THR A 46 -26.80 -8.71 0.54
N ARG A 47 -27.92 -9.39 0.80
CA ARG A 47 -28.32 -10.58 0.03
C ARG A 47 -28.56 -10.30 -1.46
N ASN A 48 -28.87 -9.05 -1.80
CA ASN A 48 -29.25 -8.65 -3.16
C ASN A 48 -28.07 -8.07 -3.97
N GLY A 49 -26.92 -7.87 -3.33
CA GLY A 49 -25.74 -7.26 -3.96
C GLY A 49 -24.81 -6.61 -2.95
N SER A 50 -23.69 -6.10 -3.43
CA SER A 50 -22.65 -5.46 -2.61
C SER A 50 -22.32 -4.06 -3.09
N ILE A 51 -21.96 -3.19 -2.14
CA ILE A 51 -21.38 -1.89 -2.41
C ILE A 51 -19.97 -1.88 -1.81
N THR A 52 -18.95 -1.84 -2.66
CA THR A 52 -17.57 -1.63 -2.25
C THR A 52 -17.20 -0.17 -2.46
N SER A 53 -16.87 0.55 -1.39
CA SER A 53 -16.48 1.94 -1.46
C SER A 53 -14.98 2.11 -1.26
N VAL A 54 -14.32 2.68 -2.26
CA VAL A 54 -12.97 3.24 -2.11
C VAL A 54 -13.11 4.70 -1.69
N GLN A 55 -12.53 5.03 -0.55
CA GLN A 55 -12.67 6.34 0.09
C GLN A 55 -11.28 6.95 0.30
N ALA A 56 -11.03 8.12 -0.29
CA ALA A 56 -9.82 8.85 0.06
C ALA A 56 -10.04 9.59 1.38
N VAL A 57 -9.09 9.44 2.29
CA VAL A 57 -9.12 10.08 3.61
C VAL A 57 -7.98 11.08 3.65
N TYR A 58 -8.33 12.37 3.71
CA TYR A 58 -7.34 13.40 4.00
C TYR A 58 -7.07 13.44 5.51
N VAL A 59 -5.81 13.33 5.89
CA VAL A 59 -5.35 13.41 7.28
C VAL A 59 -4.86 14.83 7.55
N PRO A 60 -5.55 15.64 8.36
CA PRO A 60 -5.13 17.00 8.67
C PRO A 60 -3.77 16.98 9.38
N ALA A 61 -2.81 17.77 8.89
CA ALA A 61 -1.48 17.92 9.48
C ALA A 61 -0.72 16.60 9.72
N ASP A 62 -1.01 15.55 8.94
CA ASP A 62 -0.48 14.20 9.13
C ASP A 62 -0.76 13.58 10.53
N ASP A 63 -1.78 14.09 11.25
CA ASP A 63 -2.19 13.60 12.57
C ASP A 63 -3.32 12.55 12.47
N LEU A 64 -2.96 11.27 12.62
CA LEU A 64 -3.91 10.15 12.65
C LEU A 64 -4.80 10.12 13.90
N THR A 65 -4.48 10.92 14.93
CA THR A 65 -5.25 11.00 16.17
C THR A 65 -6.38 12.03 16.11
N ASP A 66 -6.46 12.81 15.02
CA ASP A 66 -7.57 13.72 14.79
C ASP A 66 -8.92 12.94 14.79
N PRO A 67 -9.98 13.47 15.44
CA PRO A 67 -11.26 12.79 15.53
C PRO A 67 -11.87 12.35 14.19
N ALA A 68 -11.66 13.10 13.11
CA ALA A 68 -12.22 12.79 11.80
C ALA A 68 -11.62 11.52 11.16
N PRO A 69 -10.30 11.40 10.95
CA PRO A 69 -9.70 10.16 10.47
C PRO A 69 -9.89 9.02 11.49
N ALA A 70 -9.77 9.26 12.79
CA ALA A 70 -9.95 8.23 13.82
C ALA A 70 -11.35 7.58 13.75
N THR A 71 -12.41 8.39 13.62
CA THR A 71 -13.79 7.90 13.46
C THR A 71 -14.00 7.22 12.11
N THR A 72 -13.33 7.69 11.05
CA THR A 72 -13.44 7.07 9.73
C THR A 72 -12.80 5.68 9.73
N PHE A 73 -11.61 5.55 10.32
CA PHE A 73 -10.85 4.30 10.33
C PHE A 73 -11.59 3.16 11.04
N SER A 74 -12.42 3.44 12.04
CA SER A 74 -13.19 2.39 12.72
C SER A 74 -14.25 1.72 11.82
N HIS A 75 -14.60 2.33 10.69
CA HIS A 75 -15.54 1.77 9.71
C HIS A 75 -14.86 1.14 8.49
N LEU A 76 -13.54 1.28 8.33
CA LEU A 76 -12.84 0.79 7.14
C LEU A 76 -12.35 -0.65 7.33
N ASP A 77 -12.69 -1.52 6.37
CA ASP A 77 -12.22 -2.91 6.35
C ASP A 77 -10.74 -3.04 5.93
N ALA A 78 -10.24 -2.08 5.16
CA ALA A 78 -8.86 -2.03 4.72
C ALA A 78 -8.39 -0.58 4.62
N THR A 79 -7.12 -0.36 4.96
CA THR A 79 -6.44 0.92 4.85
C THR A 79 -5.28 0.79 3.88
N THR A 80 -5.27 1.64 2.85
CA THR A 80 -4.16 1.76 1.89
C THR A 80 -3.51 3.10 2.10
N VAL A 81 -2.34 3.10 2.74
CA VAL A 81 -1.61 4.32 3.07
C VAL A 81 -0.68 4.68 1.91
N LEU A 82 -0.75 5.92 1.45
CA LEU A 82 0.13 6.44 0.40
C LEU A 82 1.25 7.28 1.03
N SER A 83 2.50 6.94 0.74
CA SER A 83 3.68 7.54 1.38
C SER A 83 4.54 8.32 0.40
N ARG A 84 4.83 9.58 0.75
CA ARG A 84 5.74 10.44 -0.02
C ARG A 84 7.15 9.86 -0.12
N LYS A 85 7.60 9.13 0.91
CA LYS A 85 8.92 8.47 0.92
C LYS A 85 9.03 7.43 -0.20
N ILE A 86 7.94 6.71 -0.48
CA ILE A 86 7.89 5.70 -1.54
C ILE A 86 7.85 6.35 -2.91
N THR A 87 7.08 7.44 -3.07
CA THR A 87 7.08 8.26 -4.29
C THR A 87 8.48 8.78 -4.63
N ALA A 88 9.25 9.21 -3.63
CA ALA A 88 10.61 9.71 -3.83
C ALA A 88 11.59 8.63 -4.37
N LEU A 89 11.26 7.34 -4.18
CA LEU A 89 12.00 6.21 -4.75
C LEU A 89 11.57 5.88 -6.19
N GLY A 90 10.59 6.60 -6.74
CA GLY A 90 10.05 6.36 -8.08
C GLY A 90 9.13 5.14 -8.17
N ILE A 91 8.62 4.65 -7.04
CA ILE A 91 7.73 3.49 -6.97
C ILE A 91 6.28 3.97 -7.05
N TYR A 92 5.55 3.47 -8.05
CA TYR A 92 4.13 3.75 -8.27
C TYR A 92 3.34 2.44 -8.44
N PRO A 93 2.22 2.26 -7.72
CA PRO A 93 1.63 3.20 -6.75
C PRO A 93 2.46 3.35 -5.47
N ALA A 94 2.37 4.51 -4.84
CA ALA A 94 3.15 4.85 -3.65
C ALA A 94 2.57 4.25 -2.34
N VAL A 95 2.12 2.99 -2.40
CA VAL A 95 1.50 2.29 -1.26
C VAL A 95 2.58 1.88 -0.26
N ASP A 96 2.39 2.21 1.02
CA ASP A 96 3.22 1.69 2.10
C ASP A 96 2.73 0.31 2.54
N PRO A 97 3.48 -0.77 2.26
CA PRO A 97 3.04 -2.15 2.54
C PRO A 97 3.07 -2.50 4.03
N LEU A 98 3.78 -1.73 4.86
CA LEU A 98 3.89 -1.98 6.30
C LEU A 98 2.79 -1.22 7.06
N GLU A 99 2.48 0.00 6.66
CA GLU A 99 1.41 0.82 7.27
C GLU A 99 0.00 0.47 6.71
N SER A 100 -0.07 -0.13 5.52
CA SER A 100 -1.34 -0.59 4.94
C SER A 100 -1.81 -1.90 5.59
N THR A 101 -3.10 -1.97 5.88
CA THR A 101 -3.72 -3.12 6.57
C THR A 101 -5.02 -3.53 5.91
N SER A 102 -5.43 -4.77 6.14
CA SER A 102 -6.71 -5.30 5.66
C SER A 102 -7.22 -6.34 6.64
N ARG A 103 -8.50 -6.24 7.02
CA ARG A 103 -9.18 -7.19 7.92
C ARG A 103 -9.33 -8.57 7.30
N ILE A 104 -9.41 -8.64 5.97
CA ILE A 104 -9.61 -9.90 5.24
C ILE A 104 -8.29 -10.64 4.96
N LEU A 105 -7.14 -10.09 5.36
CA LEU A 105 -5.85 -10.78 5.27
C LEU A 105 -5.76 -11.84 6.38
N ASP A 106 -6.59 -12.86 6.27
CA ASP A 106 -6.72 -14.00 7.18
C ASP A 106 -6.68 -15.30 6.35
N PRO A 107 -5.94 -16.33 6.78
CA PRO A 107 -5.80 -17.58 6.02
C PRO A 107 -7.14 -18.29 5.76
N ASN A 108 -8.15 -18.08 6.61
CA ASN A 108 -9.49 -18.66 6.43
C ASN A 108 -10.30 -17.95 5.32
N ILE A 109 -9.88 -16.74 4.92
CA ILE A 109 -10.57 -15.93 3.90
C ILE A 109 -9.79 -15.97 2.58
N VAL A 110 -8.49 -15.66 2.59
CA VAL A 110 -7.68 -15.57 1.37
C VAL A 110 -6.96 -16.87 1.01
N GLY A 111 -6.99 -17.87 1.88
CA GLY A 111 -6.23 -19.11 1.75
C GLY A 111 -4.81 -19.00 2.31
N GLN A 112 -4.24 -20.16 2.64
CA GLN A 112 -2.95 -20.26 3.32
C GLN A 112 -1.80 -19.70 2.48
N ASP A 113 -1.74 -20.07 1.19
CA ASP A 113 -0.64 -19.66 0.31
C ASP A 113 -0.56 -18.13 0.13
N HIS A 114 -1.70 -17.46 0.00
CA HIS A 114 -1.75 -16.01 -0.11
C HIS A 114 -1.32 -15.36 1.20
N TYR A 115 -1.90 -15.81 2.33
CA TYR A 115 -1.58 -15.26 3.64
C TYR A 115 -0.09 -15.40 3.98
N GLU A 116 0.49 -16.59 3.83
CA GLU A 116 1.91 -16.83 4.12
C GLU A 116 2.83 -15.99 3.23
N THR A 117 2.52 -15.89 1.94
CA THR A 117 3.31 -15.08 1.01
C THR A 117 3.28 -13.60 1.42
N ALA A 118 2.10 -13.07 1.76
CA ALA A 118 1.96 -11.69 2.23
C ALA A 118 2.71 -11.45 3.56
N GLN A 119 2.65 -12.39 4.50
CA GLN A 119 3.39 -12.30 5.76
C GLN A 119 4.91 -12.31 5.54
N ARG A 120 5.42 -13.19 4.66
CA ARG A 120 6.85 -13.22 4.29
C ARG A 120 7.31 -11.91 3.64
N VAL A 121 6.48 -11.31 2.77
CA VAL A 121 6.74 -9.99 2.19
C VAL A 121 6.82 -8.91 3.28
N LYS A 122 5.90 -8.90 4.25
CA LYS A 122 5.95 -7.94 5.36
C LYS A 122 7.19 -8.14 6.24
N GLN A 123 7.54 -9.38 6.55
CA GLN A 123 8.72 -9.71 7.36
C GLN A 123 10.02 -9.25 6.70
N ILE A 124 10.20 -9.53 5.40
CA ILE A 124 11.44 -9.15 4.71
C ILE A 124 11.58 -7.63 4.58
N LEU A 125 10.46 -6.92 4.35
CA LEU A 125 10.45 -5.46 4.28
C LEU A 125 10.69 -4.82 5.65
N GLN A 126 10.13 -5.39 6.71
CA GLN A 126 10.38 -4.95 8.09
C GLN A 126 11.86 -5.14 8.47
N ARG A 127 12.43 -6.31 8.16
CA ARG A 127 13.84 -6.59 8.40
C ARG A 127 14.75 -5.64 7.62
N ASN A 128 14.43 -5.37 6.36
CA ASN A 128 15.17 -4.39 5.56
C ASN A 128 15.10 -2.96 6.15
N LYS A 129 13.96 -2.55 6.72
CA LYS A 129 13.84 -1.26 7.40
C LYS A 129 14.78 -1.17 8.61
N GLU A 130 14.85 -2.22 9.43
CA GLU A 130 15.80 -2.29 10.56
C GLU A 130 17.26 -2.23 10.09
N LEU A 131 17.59 -2.93 9.01
CA LEU A 131 18.93 -2.95 8.44
C LEU A 131 19.29 -1.62 7.75
N GLN A 132 18.33 -0.86 7.25
CA GLN A 132 18.59 0.46 6.64
C GLN A 132 19.18 1.47 7.62
N ASP A 133 18.73 1.46 8.88
CA ASP A 133 19.29 2.33 9.92
C ASP A 133 20.77 1.97 10.19
N ILE A 134 21.08 0.67 10.21
CA ILE A 134 22.45 0.17 10.35
C ILE A 134 23.31 0.56 9.14
N ILE A 135 22.79 0.35 7.91
CA ILE A 135 23.47 0.71 6.66
C ILE A 135 23.79 2.20 6.60
N ALA A 136 22.88 3.06 7.09
CA ALA A 136 23.08 4.50 7.09
C ALA A 136 24.25 4.95 8.00
N ILE A 137 24.57 4.17 9.04
CA ILE A 137 25.63 4.48 10.01
C ILE A 137 26.94 3.78 9.65
N LEU A 138 26.90 2.47 9.39
CA LEU A 138 28.07 1.60 9.23
C LEU A 138 28.43 1.32 7.77
N GLY A 139 27.49 1.48 6.84
CA GLY A 139 27.64 1.06 5.45
C GLY A 139 27.18 -0.38 5.20
N MET A 140 26.98 -0.71 3.92
CA MET A 140 26.45 -2.03 3.50
C MET A 140 27.48 -3.16 3.66
N ASP A 141 28.78 -2.84 3.66
CA ASP A 141 29.86 -3.83 3.70
C ASP A 141 29.99 -4.50 5.07
N GLU A 142 29.56 -3.82 6.13
CA GLU A 142 29.60 -4.30 7.53
C GLU A 142 28.48 -5.30 7.86
N LEU A 143 27.52 -5.49 6.97
CA LEU A 143 26.48 -6.48 7.14
C LEU A 143 27.00 -7.90 6.92
N SER A 144 26.40 -8.86 7.63
CA SER A 144 26.59 -10.29 7.36
C SER A 144 26.15 -10.62 5.93
N ASP A 145 26.69 -11.69 5.33
CA ASP A 145 26.30 -12.10 3.97
C ASP A 145 24.80 -12.44 3.88
N GLU A 146 24.22 -12.95 4.96
CA GLU A 146 22.78 -13.23 5.08
C GLU A 146 21.93 -11.95 5.14
N ASP A 147 22.37 -10.94 5.89
CA ASP A 147 21.68 -9.64 5.94
C ASP A 147 21.82 -8.91 4.58
N LYS A 148 22.98 -9.01 3.92
CA LYS A 148 23.17 -8.48 2.56
C LYS A 148 22.20 -9.13 1.57
N LEU A 149 22.06 -10.45 1.62
CA LEU A 149 21.08 -11.18 0.81
C LEU A 149 19.65 -10.70 1.08
N THR A 150 19.29 -10.55 2.36
CA THR A 150 17.98 -10.09 2.81
C THR A 150 17.67 -8.68 2.28
N VAL A 151 18.61 -7.75 2.38
CA VAL A 151 18.46 -6.37 1.85
C VAL A 151 18.28 -6.39 0.33
N ASN A 152 19.08 -7.17 -0.39
CA ASN A 152 18.96 -7.27 -1.85
C ASN A 152 17.59 -7.82 -2.28
N ARG A 153 17.12 -8.89 -1.64
CA ARG A 153 15.77 -9.43 -1.89
C ARG A 153 14.68 -8.44 -1.51
N ALA A 154 14.80 -7.78 -0.37
CA ALA A 154 13.83 -6.77 0.05
C ALA A 154 13.74 -5.60 -0.94
N ARG A 155 14.86 -5.13 -1.48
CA ARG A 155 14.87 -4.08 -2.51
C ARG A 155 14.17 -4.54 -3.80
N ARG A 156 14.37 -5.79 -4.21
CA ARG A 156 13.64 -6.39 -5.35
C ARG A 156 12.14 -6.44 -5.08
N VAL A 157 11.73 -6.96 -3.92
CA VAL A 157 10.33 -7.00 -3.48
C VAL A 157 9.73 -5.60 -3.48
N GLN A 158 10.44 -4.61 -2.92
CA GLN A 158 9.97 -3.23 -2.85
C GLN A 158 9.76 -2.62 -4.23
N ARG A 159 10.66 -2.88 -5.19
CA ARG A 159 10.49 -2.43 -6.58
C ARG A 159 9.38 -3.21 -7.30
N PHE A 160 9.23 -4.51 -7.05
CA PHE A 160 8.21 -5.35 -7.67
C PHE A 160 6.78 -4.99 -7.25
N LEU A 161 6.61 -4.24 -6.15
CA LEU A 161 5.33 -3.61 -5.79
C LEU A 161 4.92 -2.47 -6.74
N SER A 162 5.82 -2.00 -7.62
CA SER A 162 5.47 -1.01 -8.65
C SER A 162 4.84 -1.67 -9.87
N GLN A 163 3.83 -1.02 -10.43
CA GLN A 163 3.07 -1.51 -11.56
C GLN A 163 2.70 -0.35 -12.50
N PRO A 164 2.91 -0.50 -13.83
CA PRO A 164 2.49 0.51 -14.79
C PRO A 164 0.95 0.54 -14.90
N PHE A 165 0.38 1.73 -14.79
CA PHE A 165 -1.06 1.92 -14.84
C PHE A 165 -1.54 2.26 -16.25
N GLN A 166 -2.63 1.63 -16.67
CA GLN A 166 -3.25 1.89 -17.98
C GLN A 166 -3.69 3.35 -18.13
N VAL A 167 -4.18 3.96 -17.05
CA VAL A 167 -4.55 5.39 -17.04
C VAL A 167 -3.34 6.33 -17.11
N ALA A 168 -2.14 5.85 -16.77
CA ALA A 168 -0.91 6.64 -16.82
C ALA A 168 -0.17 6.52 -18.16
N GLU A 169 -0.57 5.61 -19.04
CA GLU A 169 0.09 5.29 -20.30
C GLU A 169 0.27 6.52 -21.19
N GLN A 170 -0.72 7.42 -21.24
CA GLN A 170 -0.63 8.67 -22.02
C GLN A 170 0.48 9.61 -21.54
N PHE A 171 0.85 9.54 -20.26
CA PHE A 171 1.86 10.42 -19.65
C PHE A 171 3.24 9.74 -19.59
N THR A 172 3.28 8.42 -19.38
CA THR A 172 4.53 7.67 -19.19
C THR A 172 5.04 7.02 -20.47
N GLY A 173 4.16 6.79 -21.46
CA GLY A 173 4.46 6.00 -22.66
C GLY A 173 4.67 4.51 -22.40
N VAL A 174 4.44 4.04 -21.17
CA VAL A 174 4.57 2.63 -20.77
C VAL A 174 3.17 2.02 -20.72
N PRO A 175 2.90 0.92 -21.44
CA PRO A 175 1.58 0.29 -21.45
C PRO A 175 1.23 -0.22 -20.06
N GLY A 176 -0.02 0.02 -19.65
CA GLY A 176 -0.54 -0.51 -18.40
C GLY A 176 -0.66 -2.03 -18.44
N VAL A 177 -0.43 -2.68 -17.29
CA VAL A 177 -0.59 -4.13 -17.17
C VAL A 177 -1.59 -4.44 -16.07
N MET A 178 -2.47 -5.41 -16.30
CA MET A 178 -3.33 -6.00 -15.29
C MET A 178 -2.71 -7.34 -14.88
N VAL A 179 -2.55 -7.57 -13.58
CA VAL A 179 -1.91 -8.76 -13.04
C VAL A 179 -2.92 -9.55 -12.22
N ASP A 180 -3.03 -10.85 -12.50
CA ASP A 180 -3.90 -11.73 -11.74
C ASP A 180 -3.32 -12.04 -10.35
N ILE A 181 -4.21 -12.32 -9.39
CA ILE A 181 -3.82 -12.61 -7.99
C ILE A 181 -2.88 -13.82 -7.92
N LYS A 182 -3.14 -14.85 -8.73
CA LYS A 182 -2.32 -16.08 -8.75
C LYS A 182 -0.89 -15.78 -9.20
N ASP A 183 -0.74 -14.96 -10.23
CA ASP A 183 0.57 -14.58 -10.76
C ASP A 183 1.31 -13.66 -9.79
N THR A 184 0.58 -12.81 -9.07
CA THR A 184 1.13 -11.97 -8.01
C THR A 184 1.73 -12.83 -6.90
N ILE A 185 0.98 -13.80 -6.38
CA ILE A 185 1.44 -14.71 -5.32
C ILE A 185 2.64 -15.53 -5.80
N ALA A 186 2.57 -16.11 -7.00
CA ALA A 186 3.66 -16.88 -7.58
C ALA A 186 4.93 -16.02 -7.77
N GLY A 187 4.78 -14.79 -8.27
CA GLY A 187 5.86 -13.84 -8.47
C GLY A 187 6.58 -13.48 -7.18
N PHE A 188 5.83 -13.12 -6.13
CA PHE A 188 6.43 -12.82 -4.83
C PHE A 188 7.11 -14.05 -4.21
N ARG A 189 6.55 -15.26 -4.35
CA ARG A 189 7.21 -16.49 -3.88
C ARG A 189 8.55 -16.72 -4.56
N LYS A 190 8.63 -16.64 -5.90
CA LYS A 190 9.89 -16.78 -6.64
C LYS A 190 10.98 -15.81 -6.16
N ILE A 191 10.62 -14.56 -5.88
CA ILE A 191 11.56 -13.56 -5.34
C ILE A 191 11.99 -13.93 -3.92
N LEU A 192 11.06 -14.31 -3.05
CA LEU A 192 11.33 -14.66 -1.65
C LEU A 192 12.16 -15.95 -1.52
N ASP A 193 11.93 -16.92 -2.41
CA ASP A 193 12.62 -18.21 -2.44
C ASP A 193 14.02 -18.10 -3.10
N GLY A 194 14.33 -16.95 -3.72
CA GLY A 194 15.66 -16.63 -4.26
C GLY A 194 15.90 -17.05 -5.71
N GLU A 195 14.87 -17.53 -6.40
CA GLU A 195 14.98 -17.96 -7.79
C GLU A 195 15.41 -16.83 -8.72
N CYS A 196 15.11 -15.57 -8.35
CA CYS A 196 15.41 -14.39 -9.15
C CYS A 196 16.64 -13.61 -8.64
N ASP A 197 17.50 -14.24 -7.81
CA ASP A 197 18.60 -13.52 -7.16
C ASP A 197 19.75 -13.09 -8.08
N TYR A 198 19.82 -13.65 -9.27
CA TYR A 198 20.78 -13.27 -10.30
C TYR A 198 20.37 -12.01 -11.07
N LEU A 199 19.12 -11.56 -10.95
CA LEU A 199 18.60 -10.42 -11.70
C LEU A 199 18.91 -9.08 -11.00
N PRO A 200 19.22 -8.03 -11.77
CA PRO A 200 19.42 -6.69 -11.21
C PRO A 200 18.12 -6.12 -10.64
N GLU A 201 18.20 -5.32 -9.57
CA GLU A 201 17.02 -4.73 -8.92
C GLU A 201 16.14 -3.91 -9.89
N GLN A 202 16.75 -3.24 -10.87
CA GLN A 202 16.03 -2.42 -11.86
C GLN A 202 15.09 -3.24 -12.76
N ALA A 203 15.29 -4.55 -12.86
CA ALA A 203 14.41 -5.45 -13.60
C ALA A 203 13.00 -5.51 -13.00
N PHE A 204 12.88 -5.29 -11.69
CA PHE A 204 11.62 -5.37 -10.96
C PHE A 204 10.83 -4.06 -10.91
N LEU A 205 11.36 -2.97 -11.49
CA LEU A 205 10.68 -1.67 -11.47
C LEU A 205 9.73 -1.53 -12.67
N ASN A 206 8.49 -1.11 -12.43
CA ASN A 206 7.43 -0.87 -13.41
C ASN A 206 7.21 -2.07 -14.35
N VAL A 207 6.99 -3.24 -13.76
CA VAL A 207 6.68 -4.50 -14.46
C VAL A 207 5.35 -5.05 -13.95
N GLY A 208 4.70 -5.90 -14.74
CA GLY A 208 3.46 -6.55 -14.34
C GLY A 208 3.73 -7.90 -13.68
N THR A 209 4.08 -8.89 -14.48
CA THR A 209 4.33 -10.26 -14.02
C THR A 209 5.80 -10.49 -13.68
N ILE A 210 6.09 -11.60 -13.01
CA ILE A 210 7.48 -11.99 -12.72
C ILE A 210 8.23 -12.38 -14.00
N GLU A 211 7.53 -12.93 -14.98
CA GLU A 211 8.06 -13.25 -16.31
C GLU A 211 8.52 -11.98 -17.03
N ASP A 212 7.77 -10.87 -16.91
CA ASP A 212 8.19 -9.57 -17.45
C ASP A 212 9.46 -9.06 -16.76
N ALA A 213 9.57 -9.25 -15.45
CA ALA A 213 10.76 -8.89 -14.68
C ALA A 213 11.98 -9.70 -15.14
N ILE A 214 11.83 -11.01 -15.36
CA ILE A 214 12.89 -11.89 -15.86
C ILE A 214 13.33 -11.43 -17.27
N ALA A 215 12.40 -11.26 -18.20
CA ALA A 215 12.70 -10.84 -19.56
C ALA A 215 13.38 -9.47 -19.61
N LYS A 216 12.97 -8.53 -18.75
CA LYS A 216 13.61 -7.21 -18.62
C LYS A 216 15.02 -7.32 -18.03
N GLY A 217 15.20 -8.16 -17.01
CA GLY A 217 16.50 -8.36 -16.38
C GLY A 217 17.51 -9.03 -17.30
N GLU A 218 17.10 -10.01 -18.10
CA GLU A 218 17.94 -10.64 -19.13
C GLU A 218 18.41 -9.63 -20.19
N LYS A 219 17.52 -8.72 -20.62
CA LYS A 219 17.89 -7.64 -21.55
C LYS A 219 18.93 -6.70 -20.95
N ILE A 220 18.78 -6.32 -19.68
CA ILE A 220 19.74 -5.46 -18.98
C ILE A 220 21.10 -6.16 -18.87
N LEU A 221 21.12 -7.44 -18.52
CA LEU A 221 22.35 -8.23 -18.42
C LEU A 221 23.02 -8.43 -19.78
N ALA A 222 22.25 -8.58 -20.86
CA ALA A 222 22.77 -8.70 -22.21
C ALA A 222 23.37 -7.38 -22.73
N GLN A 223 22.84 -6.23 -22.32
CA GLN A 223 23.36 -4.90 -22.68
C GLN A 223 24.59 -4.48 -21.87
N ALA A 224 24.80 -5.11 -20.70
CA ALA A 224 25.95 -4.86 -19.84
C ALA A 224 27.19 -5.73 -20.20
N LYS A 225 27.03 -6.70 -21.12
CA LYS A 225 28.11 -7.50 -21.69
C LYS A 225 28.62 -6.89 -22.99
#